data_AF-A0A2D8HRH0-F1
#
_entry.id   AF-A0A2D8HRH0-F1
#
_cell.length_a   1.000
_cell.length_b   1.000
_cell.length_c   1.000
_cell.angle_alpha   90.00
_cell.angle_beta   90.00
_cell.angle_gamma   90.00
#
_symmetry.space_group_name_H-M   'P 1'
#
loop_
_entity.id
_entity.type
_entity.pdbx_description
1 polymer ?
#
loop_
_entity_poly.entity_id
_entity_poly.type
_entity_poly.pdbx_seq_one_letter_code
_entity_poly.pdbx_strand_id
1 'polypeptide(L)'
;MEYAPQLYSTALRMTRNAADAEDLVQETMMRGYRSFDTFAEGTNLRAWLYRILTNAFINRYRSKRRRPMETDLADVEDLYLYKRVSTMENAAGSLSAEDQFLDLFTDEEVKSAVEGLPDTFK
;
A
#
# COMPACT_ATOMS: atom_id res chain seq x y z
N MET A 1 -22.30 -23.09 -4.94
CA MET A 1 -21.34 -22.56 -5.94
C MET A 1 -20.38 -23.67 -6.34
N GLU A 2 -20.66 -24.41 -7.40
CA GLU A 2 -19.91 -25.61 -7.80
C GLU A 2 -18.43 -25.35 -8.15
N TYR A 3 -18.11 -24.18 -8.72
CA TYR A 3 -16.75 -23.82 -9.17
C TYR A 3 -15.93 -23.00 -8.15
N ALA A 4 -16.53 -22.55 -7.05
CA ALA A 4 -15.87 -21.67 -6.09
C ALA A 4 -14.62 -22.29 -5.44
N PRO A 5 -14.63 -23.56 -5.00
CA PRO A 5 -13.44 -24.19 -4.43
C PRO A 5 -12.25 -24.26 -5.41
N GLN A 6 -12.52 -24.53 -6.69
CA GLN A 6 -11.47 -24.63 -7.71
C GLN A 6 -10.92 -23.25 -8.06
N LEU A 7 -11.78 -22.24 -8.19
CA LEU A 7 -11.36 -20.85 -8.37
C LEU A 7 -10.53 -20.35 -7.18
N TYR A 8 -10.94 -20.67 -5.95
CA TYR A 8 -10.22 -20.32 -4.73
C TYR A 8 -8.81 -20.91 -4.69
N SER A 9 -8.65 -22.20 -5.05
CA SER A 9 -7.31 -22.82 -5.11
C SER A 9 -6.35 -22.08 -6.05
N THR A 10 -6.88 -21.52 -7.14
CA THR A 10 -6.11 -20.77 -8.12
C THR A 10 -5.85 -19.35 -7.63
N ALA A 11 -6.87 -18.68 -7.11
CA ALA A 11 -6.77 -17.36 -6.50
C ALA A 11 -5.70 -17.34 -5.40
N LEU A 12 -5.70 -18.34 -4.51
CA LEU A 12 -4.73 -18.46 -3.42
C LEU A 12 -3.29 -18.57 -3.93
N ARG A 13 -3.06 -19.31 -5.03
CA ARG A 13 -1.73 -19.37 -5.68
C ARG A 13 -1.29 -18.04 -6.27
N MET A 14 -2.24 -17.23 -6.76
CA MET A 14 -1.98 -15.93 -7.38
C MET A 14 -1.73 -14.83 -6.33
N THR A 15 -2.53 -14.79 -5.26
CA THR A 15 -2.49 -13.73 -4.24
C THR A 15 -1.52 -14.03 -3.10
N ARG A 16 -1.28 -15.32 -2.80
CA ARG A 16 -0.52 -15.78 -1.62
C ARG A 16 -1.07 -15.26 -0.28
N ASN A 17 -2.33 -14.82 -0.27
CA ASN A 17 -3.04 -14.33 0.90
C ASN A 17 -4.50 -14.83 0.82
N ALA A 18 -4.98 -15.40 1.93
CA ALA A 18 -6.31 -16.02 1.99
C ALA A 18 -7.44 -15.01 1.79
N ALA A 19 -7.42 -13.89 2.51
CA ALA A 19 -8.43 -12.83 2.38
C ALA A 19 -8.46 -12.26 0.95
N ASP A 20 -7.29 -11.97 0.38
CA ASP A 20 -7.21 -11.49 -1.00
C ASP A 20 -7.74 -12.51 -2.02
N ALA A 21 -7.56 -13.81 -1.74
CA ALA A 21 -8.07 -14.88 -2.58
C ALA A 21 -9.59 -14.98 -2.50
N GLU A 22 -10.17 -14.87 -1.30
CA GLU A 22 -11.62 -14.84 -1.09
C GLU A 22 -12.25 -13.67 -1.83
N ASP A 23 -11.70 -12.46 -1.67
CA ASP A 23 -12.15 -11.25 -2.37
C ASP A 23 -12.13 -11.43 -3.89
N LEU A 24 -11.03 -11.99 -4.40
CA LEU A 24 -10.86 -12.21 -5.84
C LEU A 24 -11.89 -13.21 -6.38
N VAL A 25 -12.22 -14.27 -5.63
CA VAL A 25 -13.25 -15.24 -6.00
C VAL A 25 -14.63 -14.59 -5.98
N GLN A 26 -14.95 -13.82 -4.95
CA GLN A 26 -16.22 -13.09 -4.87
C GLN A 26 -16.38 -12.13 -6.05
N GLU A 27 -15.35 -11.33 -6.34
CA GLU A 27 -15.36 -10.42 -7.48
C GLU A 27 -15.54 -11.16 -8.81
N THR A 28 -14.90 -12.31 -8.96
CA THR A 28 -15.05 -13.16 -10.16
C THR A 28 -16.48 -13.64 -10.32
N MET A 29 -17.11 -14.12 -9.25
CA MET A 29 -18.50 -14.58 -9.29
C MET A 29 -19.48 -13.43 -9.57
N MET A 30 -19.25 -12.25 -8.97
CA MET A 30 -20.06 -11.06 -9.25
C MET A 30 -19.95 -10.62 -10.71
N ARG A 31 -18.72 -10.58 -11.25
CA ARG A 31 -18.50 -10.25 -12.67
C ARG A 31 -19.12 -11.30 -13.58
N GLY A 32 -18.93 -12.58 -13.28
CA GLY A 32 -19.52 -13.69 -14.02
C GLY A 32 -21.04 -13.65 -14.04
N TYR A 33 -21.69 -13.32 -12.92
CA TYR A 33 -23.14 -13.14 -12.86
C TYR A 33 -23.60 -11.96 -13.73
N ARG A 34 -22.91 -10.82 -13.66
CA ARG A 34 -23.26 -9.61 -14.43
C ARG A 34 -23.07 -9.77 -15.94
N SER A 35 -22.13 -10.60 -16.37
CA SER A 35 -21.86 -10.87 -17.79
C SER A 35 -22.36 -12.23 -18.25
N PHE A 36 -23.25 -12.87 -17.49
CA PHE A 36 -23.71 -14.23 -17.78
C PHE A 36 -24.44 -14.32 -19.13
N ASP A 37 -25.11 -13.25 -19.54
CA ASP A 37 -25.73 -13.08 -20.86
C ASP A 37 -24.74 -13.20 -22.03
N THR A 38 -23.46 -12.90 -21.80
CA THR A 38 -22.40 -13.02 -22.81
C THR A 38 -21.80 -14.44 -22.89
N PHE A 39 -22.17 -15.33 -21.97
CA PHE A 39 -21.69 -16.71 -21.99
C PHE A 39 -22.44 -17.51 -23.07
N ALA A 40 -21.67 -18.15 -23.95
CA ALA A 40 -22.22 -19.05 -24.95
C ALA A 40 -22.47 -20.43 -24.33
N GLU A 41 -23.74 -20.83 -24.24
CA GLU A 41 -24.14 -22.17 -23.78
C GLU A 41 -23.49 -23.26 -24.64
N GLY A 42 -23.13 -24.39 -24.01
CA GLY A 42 -22.38 -25.47 -24.65
C GLY A 42 -20.86 -25.26 -24.70
N THR A 43 -20.37 -24.06 -24.33
CA THR A 43 -18.93 -23.83 -24.14
C THR A 43 -18.47 -24.12 -22.70
N ASN A 44 -17.16 -24.08 -22.46
CA ASN A 44 -16.60 -24.42 -21.16
C ASN A 44 -16.75 -23.26 -20.15
N LEU A 45 -17.78 -23.34 -19.31
CA LEU A 45 -18.05 -22.38 -18.24
C LEU A 45 -16.87 -22.20 -17.28
N ARG A 46 -16.17 -23.29 -16.94
CA ARG A 46 -14.97 -23.22 -16.09
C ARG A 46 -13.90 -22.36 -16.75
N ALA A 47 -13.56 -22.61 -18.02
CA ALA A 47 -12.56 -21.82 -18.73
C ALA A 47 -12.95 -20.34 -18.82
N TRP A 48 -14.25 -20.05 -19.02
CA TRP A 48 -14.78 -18.70 -19.03
C TRP A 48 -14.61 -17.98 -17.68
N LEU A 49 -14.99 -18.63 -16.57
CA LEU A 49 -14.79 -18.10 -15.22
C LEU A 49 -13.30 -17.89 -14.88
N TYR A 50 -12.42 -18.80 -15.30
CA TYR A 50 -10.96 -18.63 -15.12
C TYR A 50 -10.41 -17.43 -15.88
N ARG A 51 -10.98 -17.10 -17.05
CA ARG A 51 -10.61 -15.90 -17.79
C ARG A 51 -11.03 -14.63 -17.04
N ILE A 52 -12.23 -14.62 -16.45
CA ILE A 52 -12.69 -13.52 -15.60
C ILE A 52 -11.78 -13.37 -14.37
N LEU A 53 -11.47 -14.48 -13.67
CA LEU A 53 -10.57 -14.51 -12.51
C LEU A 53 -9.20 -13.89 -12.83
N THR A 54 -8.59 -14.34 -13.93
CA THR A 54 -7.27 -13.88 -14.34
C THR A 54 -7.26 -12.40 -14.67
N ASN A 55 -8.29 -11.93 -15.39
CA ASN A 55 -8.43 -10.51 -15.72
C ASN A 55 -8.65 -9.65 -14.47
N ALA A 56 -9.48 -10.10 -13.52
CA ALA A 56 -9.70 -9.41 -12.26
C ALA A 56 -8.39 -9.29 -11.45
N PHE A 57 -7.63 -10.37 -11.35
CA PHE A 57 -6.31 -10.37 -10.69
C PHE A 57 -5.34 -9.38 -11.33
N ILE A 58 -5.19 -9.41 -12.66
CA ILE A 58 -4.29 -8.51 -13.39
C ILE A 58 -4.67 -7.05 -13.16
N ASN A 59 -5.97 -6.74 -13.19
CA ASN A 59 -6.46 -5.39 -12.93
C ASN A 59 -6.16 -4.94 -11.50
N ARG A 60 -6.36 -5.82 -10.51
CA ARG A 60 -6.02 -5.55 -9.11
C ARG A 60 -4.52 -5.33 -8.92
N TYR A 61 -3.69 -6.18 -9.52
CA TYR A 61 -2.23 -6.07 -9.48
C TYR A 61 -1.73 -4.75 -10.09
N ARG A 62 -2.24 -4.36 -11.26
CA ARG A 62 -1.92 -3.08 -11.92
C ARG A 62 -2.37 -1.88 -11.09
N SER A 63 -3.54 -1.98 -10.47
CA SER A 63 -4.06 -0.93 -9.59
C SER A 63 -3.19 -0.77 -8.33
N LYS A 64 -2.81 -1.87 -7.68
CA LYS A 64 -1.94 -1.87 -6.50
C LYS A 64 -0.56 -1.26 -6.81
N ARG A 65 0.01 -1.55 -7.98
CA ARG A 65 1.27 -0.94 -8.46
C ARG A 65 1.20 0.57 -8.73
N ARG A 66 0.01 1.11 -9.02
CA ARG A 66 -0.18 2.54 -9.30
C ARG A 66 -0.58 3.34 -8.07
N ARG A 67 -0.96 2.69 -6.96
CA ARG A 67 -1.29 3.38 -5.71
C ARG A 67 0.00 3.81 -5.01
N PRO A 68 0.03 5.00 -4.37
CA PRO A 68 1.10 5.35 -3.44
C PRO A 68 1.26 4.25 -2.39
N MET A 69 2.49 4.02 -1.91
CA MET A 69 2.67 3.17 -0.74
C MET A 69 1.95 3.82 0.44
N GLU A 70 0.84 3.21 0.83
CA GLU A 70 0.13 3.50 2.07
C GLU A 70 0.95 2.83 3.18
N THR A 71 1.77 3.62 3.86
CA THR A 71 2.39 3.21 5.12
C THR A 71 1.41 3.58 6.23
N ASP A 72 1.12 2.63 7.12
CA ASP A 72 0.32 2.93 8.30
C ASP A 72 1.09 3.91 9.19
N LEU A 73 0.43 4.99 9.63
CA LEU A 73 1.06 6.02 10.45
C LEU A 73 1.52 5.47 11.80
N ALA A 74 0.94 4.35 12.25
CA ALA A 74 1.33 3.66 13.47
C ALA A 74 2.73 3.01 13.40
N ASP A 75 3.23 2.70 12.20
CA ASP A 75 4.56 2.11 11.99
C ASP A 75 5.63 3.18 11.66
N VAL A 76 5.24 4.45 11.60
CA VAL A 76 6.12 5.57 11.33
C VAL A 76 6.69 6.04 12.67
N GLU A 77 7.97 5.76 12.90
CA GLU A 77 8.73 6.28 14.04
C GLU A 77 8.49 7.79 14.18
N ASP A 78 8.16 8.27 15.39
CA ASP A 78 7.72 9.66 15.65
C ASP A 78 8.67 10.71 15.04
N LEU A 79 9.96 10.39 14.96
CA LEU A 79 10.99 11.21 14.32
C LEU A 79 10.76 11.41 12.81
N TYR A 80 10.31 10.37 12.12
CA TYR A 80 10.03 10.40 10.68
C TYR A 80 8.75 11.20 10.39
N LEU A 81 7.76 11.14 11.29
CA LEU A 81 6.56 11.97 11.21
C LEU A 81 6.91 13.45 11.44
N TYR A 82 7.69 13.76 12.47
CA TYR A 82 8.18 15.12 12.75
C TYR A 82 8.92 15.71 11.54
N LYS A 83 9.86 14.94 10.96
CA LYS A 83 10.62 15.37 9.77
C LYS A 83 9.75 15.58 8.54
N ARG A 84 8.69 14.79 8.36
CA ARG A 84 7.78 14.94 7.21
C ARG A 84 6.84 16.12 7.38
N VAL A 85 6.33 16.34 8.58
CA VAL A 85 5.51 17.51 8.93
C VAL A 85 6.33 18.79 8.78
N SER A 86 7.56 18.82 9.31
CA SER A 86 8.47 19.96 9.13
C SER A 86 8.77 20.19 7.64
N THR A 87 9.06 19.16 6.87
CA THR A 87 9.29 19.29 5.41
C THR A 87 8.04 19.83 4.67
N MET A 88 6.83 19.47 5.12
CA MET A 88 5.58 20.00 4.56
C MET A 88 5.34 21.46 4.97
N GLU A 89 5.68 21.85 6.19
CA GLU A 89 5.68 23.25 6.66
C GLU A 89 6.74 24.09 5.92
N ASN A 90 7.90 23.51 5.60
CA ASN A 90 8.97 24.15 4.81
C ASN A 90 8.48 24.52 3.40
N ALA A 91 7.63 23.68 2.79
CA ALA A 91 7.04 23.95 1.48
C ALA A 91 5.96 25.04 1.51
N ALA A 92 5.37 25.33 2.67
CA ALA A 92 4.34 26.35 2.85
C ALA A 92 4.89 27.77 3.11
N GLY A 93 6.22 27.95 3.13
CA GLY A 93 6.86 29.27 3.01
C GLY A 93 6.84 30.15 4.26
N SER A 94 6.67 29.60 5.46
CA SER A 94 6.62 30.38 6.70
C SER A 94 7.46 29.82 7.85
N LEU A 95 8.68 29.36 7.56
CA LEU A 95 9.65 29.09 8.64
C LEU A 95 10.29 30.39 9.12
N SER A 96 10.50 30.48 10.43
CA SER A 96 11.34 31.51 11.05
C SER A 96 12.79 31.35 10.58
N ALA A 97 13.58 32.42 10.63
CA ALA A 97 15.00 32.37 10.26
C ALA A 97 15.80 31.41 11.17
N GLU A 98 15.32 31.16 12.39
CA GLU A 98 15.90 30.20 13.32
C GLU A 98 15.71 28.75 12.88
N ASP A 99 14.54 28.40 12.32
CA ASP A 99 14.24 27.03 11.89
C ASP A 99 15.08 26.62 10.69
N GLN A 100 15.30 27.55 9.74
CA GLN A 100 16.19 27.33 8.60
C GLN A 100 17.66 27.16 9.02
N PHE A 101 18.05 27.84 10.10
CA PHE A 101 19.40 27.73 10.64
C PHE A 101 19.63 26.40 11.36
N LEU A 102 18.61 25.89 12.06
CA LEU A 102 18.68 24.59 12.75
C LEU A 102 18.80 23.41 11.77
N ASP A 103 18.16 23.49 10.60
CA ASP A 103 18.23 22.47 9.54
C ASP A 103 19.62 22.36 8.87
N LEU A 104 20.49 23.37 9.04
CA LEU A 104 21.86 23.36 8.50
C LEU A 104 22.84 22.55 9.38
N PHE A 105 22.47 22.23 10.63
CA PHE A 105 23.31 21.43 11.50
C PHE A 105 23.11 19.94 11.26
N THR A 106 24.21 19.22 11.15
CA THR A 106 24.20 17.76 11.09
C THR A 106 24.06 17.16 12.50
N ASP A 107 23.50 15.96 12.59
CA ASP A 107 23.33 15.23 13.87
C ASP A 107 24.67 15.09 14.63
N GLU A 108 25.80 15.04 13.90
CA GLU A 108 27.14 14.94 14.45
C GLU A 108 27.61 16.23 15.14
N GLU A 109 27.30 17.40 14.56
CA GLU A 109 27.64 18.71 15.12
C GLU A 109 26.81 19.01 16.38
N VAL A 110 25.51 18.70 16.36
CA VAL A 110 24.63 18.86 17.52
C VAL A 110 25.11 17.98 18.67
N LYS A 111 25.44 16.72 18.38
CA LYS A 111 25.93 15.78 19.38
C LYS A 111 27.24 16.24 20.03
N SER A 112 28.20 16.70 19.23
CA SER A 112 29.47 17.20 19.75
C SER A 112 29.29 18.44 20.64
N ALA A 113 28.39 19.34 20.26
CA ALA A 113 28.08 20.53 21.06
C ALA A 113 27.44 20.19 22.42
N VAL A 114 26.53 19.20 22.45
CA VAL A 114 25.90 18.74 23.71
C VAL A 114 26.91 18.04 24.62
N GLU A 115 27.78 17.20 24.07
CA GLU A 115 28.79 16.47 24.85
C GLU A 115 29.86 17.42 25.46
N GLY A 116 30.12 18.54 24.80
CA GLY A 116 31.03 19.60 25.24
C GLY A 116 30.49 20.55 26.31
N LEU A 117 29.23 20.42 26.71
CA LEU A 117 28.66 21.26 27.77
C LEU A 117 29.30 20.97 29.13
N PRO A 118 29.56 22.00 29.97
CA PRO A 118 30.00 21.83 31.34
C PRO A 118 28.98 21.00 32.14
N ASP A 119 29.46 20.18 33.08
CA ASP A 119 28.60 19.26 33.86
C ASP A 119 27.52 19.97 34.72
N THR A 120 27.56 21.30 34.85
CA THR A 120 26.47 22.08 35.45
C THR A 120 25.23 22.22 34.54
N PHE A 121 25.35 21.90 33.25
CA PHE A 121 24.29 22.00 32.24
C PHE A 121 24.00 20.66 31.51
N LYS A 122 24.72 19.58 31.84
CA LYS A 122 24.36 18.22 31.46
C LYS A 122 23.27 17.69 32.39
#